data_AF-A0A235CLP7-F1
#
_entry.id   AF-A0A235CLP7-F1
#
_cell.length_a   1.000
_cell.length_b   1.000
_cell.length_c   1.000
_cell.angle_alpha   90.00
_cell.angle_beta   90.00
_cell.angle_gamma   90.00
#
_symmetry.space_group_name_H-M   'P 1'
#
loop_
_entity.id
_entity.type
_entity.pdbx_description
1 polymer ?
#
loop_
_entity_poly.entity_id
_entity_poly.type
_entity_poly.pdbx_seq_one_letter_code
_entity_poly.pdbx_strand_id
1 'polypeptide(L)'
;MSSLVYEFPLNEKCRNYLRLNELLQQIAQCRGLQAPGQATALFKALLDALELLERCDVRTDLAKDLDQHNHKLEAWSQVPGVDAAALQQFSRKLTSISQQLPRSARLGQTLREDKLLSSVRSRFAIPGGLCSFDVPQLHHWLNQPAERQQQDLDNWVSQLSLLQEGLDLQLTLWRESCQFVPQKANAGFFQDSAEQTDMIRLRLPAELPVYPVVSGNKYRFTIRFMPVGNTETGNIDFELANIK
;
A
#
# COMPACT_ATOMS: atom_id res chain seq x y z
N MET A 1 19.47 15.22 -10.91
CA MET A 1 19.73 14.84 -9.51
C MET A 1 18.60 13.92 -9.10
N SER A 2 18.91 12.76 -8.51
CA SER A 2 17.89 11.81 -8.04
C SER A 2 17.23 12.33 -6.76
N SER A 3 15.95 12.09 -6.58
CA SER A 3 15.21 12.47 -5.38
C SER A 3 14.60 11.26 -4.69
N LEU A 4 14.54 11.28 -3.36
CA LEU A 4 13.81 10.32 -2.55
C LEU A 4 12.42 10.87 -2.21
N VAL A 5 11.40 10.01 -2.29
CA VAL A 5 10.03 10.33 -1.90
C VAL A 5 9.64 9.53 -0.67
N TYR A 6 9.14 10.21 0.35
CA TYR A 6 8.64 9.61 1.58
C TYR A 6 7.14 9.86 1.69
N GLU A 7 6.36 8.81 1.94
CA GLU A 7 4.91 8.91 2.14
C GLU A 7 4.59 8.64 3.61
N PHE A 8 3.76 9.50 4.23
CA PHE A 8 3.34 9.33 5.62
C PHE A 8 1.82 9.43 5.76
N PRO A 9 1.14 8.35 6.21
CA PRO A 9 -0.30 8.37 6.42
C PRO A 9 -0.66 9.08 7.74
N LEU A 10 -1.57 10.05 7.67
CA LEU A 10 -2.04 10.83 8.80
C LEU A 10 -3.26 10.21 9.50
N ASN A 11 -3.84 9.14 8.94
CA ASN A 11 -4.91 8.36 9.54
C ASN A 11 -4.78 6.85 9.29
N GLU A 12 -5.53 6.05 10.04
CA GLU A 12 -5.49 4.58 9.96
C GLU A 12 -5.96 4.04 8.61
N LYS A 13 -6.97 4.67 7.98
CA LYS A 13 -7.49 4.25 6.68
C LYS A 13 -6.38 4.28 5.62
N CYS A 14 -5.71 5.42 5.48
CA CYS A 14 -4.58 5.59 4.58
C CYS A 14 -3.42 4.63 4.92
N ARG A 15 -3.12 4.46 6.22
CA ARG A 15 -2.08 3.53 6.68
C ARG A 15 -2.37 2.10 6.26
N ASN A 16 -3.62 1.66 6.37
CA ASN A 16 -4.03 0.32 5.95
C ASN A 16 -3.94 0.15 4.44
N TYR A 17 -4.28 1.16 3.64
CA TYR A 17 -4.13 1.10 2.18
C TYR A 17 -2.68 0.95 1.75
N LEU A 18 -1.78 1.76 2.31
CA LEU A 18 -0.34 1.67 2.01
C LEU A 18 0.23 0.31 2.40
N ARG A 19 -0.11 -0.20 3.59
CA ARG A 19 0.34 -1.52 4.06
C ARG A 19 -0.17 -2.65 3.16
N LEU A 20 -1.47 -2.65 2.84
CA LEU A 20 -2.05 -3.68 1.96
C LEU A 20 -1.42 -3.63 0.57
N ASN A 21 -1.21 -2.43 0.01
CA ASN A 21 -0.54 -2.27 -1.28
C ASN A 21 0.88 -2.85 -1.26
N GLU A 22 1.69 -2.53 -0.25
CA GLU A 22 3.05 -3.06 -0.11
C GLU A 22 3.05 -4.60 -0.04
N LEU A 23 2.14 -5.17 0.76
CA LEU A 23 2.01 -6.63 0.89
C LEU A 23 1.60 -7.28 -0.43
N LEU A 24 0.65 -6.69 -1.17
CA LEU A 24 0.21 -7.19 -2.48
C LEU A 24 1.33 -7.11 -3.52
N GLN A 25 2.13 -6.03 -3.51
CA GLN A 25 3.31 -5.90 -4.36
C GLN A 25 4.38 -6.95 -4.01
N GLN A 26 4.63 -7.19 -2.72
CA GLN A 26 5.56 -8.22 -2.28
C GLN A 26 5.12 -9.62 -2.71
N ILE A 27 3.83 -9.94 -2.62
CA ILE A 27 3.25 -11.20 -3.12
C ILE A 27 3.51 -11.33 -4.63
N ALA A 28 3.22 -10.28 -5.40
CA ALA A 28 3.42 -10.27 -6.85
C ALA A 28 4.89 -10.46 -7.24
N GLN A 29 5.83 -9.87 -6.51
CA GLN A 29 7.28 -10.01 -6.75
C GLN A 29 7.82 -11.40 -6.36
N CYS A 30 7.24 -12.02 -5.33
CA CYS A 30 7.72 -13.31 -4.81
C CYS A 30 7.02 -14.53 -5.43
N ARG A 31 5.94 -14.34 -6.21
CA ARG A 31 5.14 -15.44 -6.78
C ARG A 31 5.94 -16.42 -7.67
N GLY A 32 7.06 -15.97 -8.23
CA GLY A 32 7.89 -16.79 -9.11
C GLY A 32 8.60 -17.95 -8.39
N LEU A 33 8.81 -17.84 -7.07
CA LEU A 33 9.54 -18.83 -6.26
C LEU A 33 10.90 -19.26 -6.85
N GLN A 34 11.59 -18.35 -7.54
CA GLN A 34 12.84 -18.62 -8.26
C GLN A 34 14.08 -18.38 -7.41
N ALA A 35 13.98 -17.58 -6.35
CA ALA A 35 15.12 -17.23 -5.50
C ALA A 35 14.94 -17.71 -4.04
N PRO A 36 16.05 -18.03 -3.34
CA PRO A 36 16.00 -18.35 -1.92
C PRO A 36 15.27 -17.25 -1.11
N GLY A 37 14.42 -17.67 -0.18
CA GLY A 37 13.65 -16.76 0.67
C GLY A 37 12.37 -16.19 0.05
N GLN A 38 12.13 -16.32 -1.27
CA GLN A 38 10.88 -15.84 -1.90
C GLN A 38 9.64 -16.54 -1.34
N ALA A 39 9.71 -17.85 -1.09
CA ALA A 39 8.62 -18.59 -0.46
C ALA A 39 8.27 -17.98 0.91
N THR A 40 9.26 -17.78 1.77
CA THR A 40 9.09 -17.18 3.09
C THR A 40 8.49 -15.78 3.00
N ALA A 41 9.02 -14.95 2.10
CA ALA A 41 8.53 -13.59 1.87
C ALA A 41 7.08 -13.58 1.36
N LEU A 42 6.72 -14.50 0.45
CA LEU A 42 5.37 -14.63 -0.09
C LEU A 42 4.37 -15.04 0.98
N PHE A 43 4.63 -16.14 1.71
CA PHE A 43 3.72 -16.60 2.75
C PHE A 43 3.59 -15.58 3.87
N LYS A 44 4.69 -14.89 4.22
CA LYS A 44 4.65 -13.79 5.18
C LYS A 44 3.74 -12.66 4.73
N ALA A 45 3.95 -12.16 3.51
CA ALA A 45 3.13 -11.08 2.97
C ALA A 45 1.65 -11.47 2.85
N LEU A 46 1.38 -12.70 2.43
CA LEU A 46 0.01 -13.23 2.33
C LEU A 46 -0.67 -13.32 3.70
N LEU A 47 0.02 -13.83 4.72
CA LEU A 47 -0.54 -13.95 6.07
C LEU A 47 -0.72 -12.60 6.76
N ASP A 48 0.25 -11.69 6.62
CA ASP A 48 0.15 -10.32 7.12
C ASP A 48 -1.03 -9.58 6.46
N ALA A 49 -1.26 -9.78 5.16
CA ALA A 49 -2.42 -9.23 4.45
C ALA A 49 -3.73 -9.79 4.99
N LEU A 50 -3.81 -11.10 5.23
CA LEU A 50 -5.00 -11.74 5.79
C LEU A 50 -5.32 -11.23 7.20
N GLU A 51 -4.31 -11.05 8.04
CA GLU A 51 -4.46 -10.50 9.40
C GLU A 51 -4.94 -9.04 9.36
N LEU A 52 -4.40 -8.23 8.46
CA LEU A 52 -4.84 -6.84 8.29
C LEU A 52 -6.30 -6.77 7.84
N LEU A 53 -6.69 -7.61 6.88
CA LEU A 53 -8.07 -7.73 6.38
C LEU A 53 -9.07 -8.25 7.42
N GLU A 54 -8.63 -8.87 8.51
CA GLU A 54 -9.52 -9.22 9.63
C GLU A 54 -9.86 -8.01 10.50
N ARG A 55 -8.93 -7.06 10.61
CA ARG A 55 -9.01 -5.94 11.55
C ARG A 55 -9.62 -4.67 10.95
N CYS A 56 -9.63 -4.54 9.62
CA CYS A 56 -10.20 -3.37 8.94
C CYS A 56 -11.20 -3.76 7.85
N ASP A 57 -12.31 -3.02 7.75
CA ASP A 57 -13.26 -3.15 6.64
C ASP A 57 -12.83 -2.29 5.43
N VAL A 58 -11.72 -2.70 4.81
CA VAL A 58 -11.12 -1.98 3.67
C VAL A 58 -12.08 -1.84 2.49
N ARG A 59 -13.01 -2.80 2.30
CA ARG A 59 -13.91 -2.83 1.14
C ARG A 59 -14.84 -1.63 1.12
N THR A 60 -15.50 -1.39 2.25
CA THR A 60 -16.49 -0.31 2.38
C THR A 60 -15.81 1.05 2.27
N ASP A 61 -14.68 1.22 2.94
CA ASP A 61 -13.93 2.48 2.91
C ASP A 61 -13.39 2.76 1.50
N LEU A 62 -12.81 1.75 0.84
CA LEU A 62 -12.21 1.91 -0.48
C LEU A 62 -13.28 2.19 -1.54
N ALA A 63 -14.43 1.51 -1.46
CA ALA A 63 -15.56 1.79 -2.34
C ALA A 63 -16.01 3.26 -2.23
N LYS A 64 -16.14 3.77 -1.01
CA LYS A 64 -16.53 5.18 -0.76
C LYS A 64 -15.51 6.16 -1.31
N ASP A 65 -14.22 5.90 -1.10
CA ASP A 65 -13.15 6.78 -1.59
C ASP A 65 -13.10 6.80 -3.13
N LEU A 66 -13.25 5.64 -3.79
CA LEU A 66 -13.31 5.55 -5.25
C LEU A 66 -14.55 6.26 -5.81
N ASP A 67 -15.71 6.13 -5.15
CA ASP A 67 -16.93 6.87 -5.51
C ASP A 67 -16.73 8.39 -5.38
N GLN A 68 -16.07 8.86 -4.32
CA GLN A 68 -15.78 10.29 -4.13
C GLN A 68 -14.88 10.83 -5.24
N HIS A 69 -13.85 10.07 -5.64
CA HIS A 69 -13.02 10.45 -6.79
C HIS A 69 -13.81 10.50 -8.08
N ASN A 70 -14.74 9.57 -8.30
CA ASN A 70 -15.58 9.59 -9.48
C ASN A 70 -16.45 10.86 -9.56
N HIS A 71 -17.05 11.30 -8.46
CA HIS A 71 -17.79 12.57 -8.42
C HIS A 71 -16.89 13.79 -8.68
N LYS A 72 -15.64 13.78 -8.20
CA LYS A 72 -14.67 14.84 -8.50
C LYS A 72 -14.31 14.87 -9.99
N LEU A 73 -14.24 13.71 -10.66
CA LEU A 73 -13.94 13.61 -12.09
C LEU A 73 -15.06 14.15 -12.98
N GLU A 74 -16.32 14.11 -12.55
CA GLU A 74 -17.45 14.68 -13.31
C GLU A 74 -17.24 16.17 -13.59
N ALA A 75 -16.65 16.92 -12.65
CA ALA A 75 -16.33 18.33 -12.83
C ALA A 75 -15.31 18.58 -13.97
N TRP A 76 -14.41 17.63 -14.23
CA TRP A 76 -13.40 17.73 -15.30
C TRP A 76 -13.98 17.51 -16.70
N SER A 77 -15.15 16.86 -16.80
CA SER A 77 -15.80 16.61 -18.09
C SER A 77 -16.18 17.89 -18.84
N GLN A 78 -16.29 19.02 -18.13
CA GLN A 78 -16.66 20.32 -18.68
C GLN A 78 -15.45 21.21 -19.00
N VAL A 79 -14.21 20.75 -18.72
CA VAL A 79 -12.99 21.54 -18.92
C VAL A 79 -12.50 21.39 -20.37
N PRO A 80 -12.31 22.49 -21.12
CA PRO A 80 -11.77 22.45 -22.47
C PRO A 80 -10.38 21.81 -22.52
N GLY A 81 -10.15 20.93 -23.49
CA GLY A 81 -8.85 20.25 -23.70
C GLY A 81 -8.67 18.94 -22.93
N VAL A 82 -9.66 18.51 -22.14
CA VAL A 82 -9.68 17.19 -21.51
C VAL A 82 -10.08 16.12 -22.52
N ASP A 83 -9.37 14.99 -22.52
CA ASP A 83 -9.77 13.79 -23.28
C ASP A 83 -10.99 13.14 -22.62
N ALA A 84 -12.17 13.43 -23.19
CA ALA A 84 -13.44 12.93 -22.69
C ALA A 84 -13.55 11.40 -22.77
N ALA A 85 -12.92 10.75 -23.74
CA ALA A 85 -12.99 9.29 -23.89
C ALA A 85 -12.17 8.59 -22.80
N ALA A 86 -10.94 9.06 -22.56
CA ALA A 86 -10.10 8.56 -21.48
C ALA A 86 -10.76 8.80 -20.11
N LEU A 87 -11.32 9.98 -19.88
CA LEU A 87 -12.03 10.31 -18.64
C LEU A 87 -13.23 9.38 -18.42
N GLN A 88 -14.04 9.12 -19.45
CA GLN A 88 -15.19 8.25 -19.36
C GLN A 88 -14.79 6.78 -19.10
N GLN A 89 -13.73 6.29 -19.74
CA GLN A 89 -13.22 4.93 -19.50
C GLN A 89 -12.73 4.79 -18.06
N PHE A 90 -12.00 5.78 -17.56
CA PHE A 90 -11.50 5.80 -16.19
C PHE A 90 -12.63 5.87 -15.16
N SER A 91 -13.62 6.74 -15.38
CA SER A 91 -14.83 6.85 -14.56
C SER A 91 -15.58 5.52 -14.47
N ARG A 92 -15.82 4.85 -15.61
CA ARG A 92 -16.46 3.52 -15.64
C ARG A 92 -15.69 2.49 -14.82
N LYS A 93 -14.35 2.53 -14.87
CA LYS A 93 -13.49 1.64 -14.09
C LYS A 93 -13.67 1.88 -12.58
N LEU A 94 -13.63 3.13 -12.14
CA LEU A 94 -13.86 3.50 -10.73
C LEU A 94 -15.24 3.03 -10.25
N THR A 95 -16.30 3.36 -10.99
CA THR A 95 -17.68 2.96 -10.65
C THR A 95 -17.84 1.43 -10.60
N SER A 96 -17.22 0.71 -11.53
CA SER A 96 -17.28 -0.75 -11.57
C SER A 96 -16.68 -1.36 -10.30
N ILE A 97 -15.50 -0.90 -9.89
CA ILE A 97 -14.80 -1.44 -8.71
C ILE A 97 -15.49 -1.00 -7.42
N SER A 98 -15.92 0.26 -7.31
CA SER A 98 -16.62 0.77 -6.13
C SER A 98 -17.93 0.02 -5.86
N GLN A 99 -18.65 -0.39 -6.91
CA GLN A 99 -19.87 -1.19 -6.77
C GLN A 99 -19.60 -2.67 -6.47
N GLN A 100 -18.51 -3.23 -7.00
CA GLN A 100 -18.16 -4.64 -6.79
C GLN A 100 -17.56 -4.89 -5.40
N LEU A 101 -16.75 -3.97 -4.87
CA LEU A 101 -16.03 -4.14 -3.60
C LEU A 101 -16.97 -4.53 -2.44
N PRO A 102 -18.07 -3.81 -2.16
CA PRO A 102 -18.98 -4.15 -1.06
C PRO A 102 -19.77 -5.44 -1.29
N ARG A 103 -19.98 -5.83 -2.56
CA ARG A 103 -20.73 -7.04 -2.95
C ARG A 103 -19.86 -8.29 -2.99
N SER A 104 -18.54 -8.15 -2.97
CA SER A 104 -17.61 -9.26 -3.01
C SER A 104 -17.73 -10.13 -1.76
N ALA A 105 -17.31 -11.40 -1.87
CA ALA A 105 -17.16 -12.25 -0.69
C ALA A 105 -16.20 -11.60 0.32
N ARG A 106 -16.30 -12.00 1.59
CA ARG A 106 -15.41 -11.48 2.62
C ARG A 106 -13.96 -11.76 2.23
N LEU A 107 -13.16 -10.70 2.04
CA LEU A 107 -11.78 -10.82 1.58
C LEU A 107 -10.99 -11.75 2.49
N GLY A 108 -10.26 -12.67 1.86
CA GLY A 108 -9.42 -13.64 2.54
C GLY A 108 -10.16 -14.74 3.30
N GLN A 109 -11.50 -14.82 3.28
CA GLN A 109 -12.22 -15.89 3.99
C GLN A 109 -11.81 -17.27 3.49
N THR A 110 -11.93 -17.49 2.19
CA THR A 110 -11.54 -18.73 1.51
C THR A 110 -10.04 -19.04 1.66
N LEU A 111 -9.18 -18.02 1.70
CA LEU A 111 -7.75 -18.19 2.00
C LEU A 111 -7.49 -18.69 3.42
N ARG A 112 -8.28 -18.24 4.41
CA ARG A 112 -8.14 -18.71 5.80
C ARG A 112 -8.57 -20.17 5.95
N GLU A 113 -9.49 -20.63 5.13
CA GLU A 113 -10.00 -22.01 5.11
C GLU A 113 -9.05 -22.97 4.37
N ASP A 114 -8.07 -22.45 3.62
CA ASP A 114 -7.03 -23.24 2.98
C ASP A 114 -6.15 -23.97 4.02
N LYS A 115 -5.98 -25.28 3.83
CA LYS A 115 -5.28 -26.15 4.79
C LYS A 115 -3.80 -25.80 4.93
N LEU A 116 -3.13 -25.50 3.82
CA LEU A 116 -1.71 -25.15 3.83
C LEU A 116 -1.53 -23.77 4.47
N LEU A 117 -2.31 -22.78 4.06
CA LEU A 117 -2.25 -21.43 4.65
C LEU A 117 -2.54 -21.46 6.15
N SER A 118 -3.54 -22.24 6.60
CA SER A 118 -3.81 -22.41 8.03
C SER A 118 -2.67 -23.10 8.77
N SER A 119 -2.03 -24.13 8.18
CA SER A 119 -0.87 -24.78 8.79
C SER A 119 0.30 -23.79 8.97
N VAL A 120 0.62 -23.01 7.94
CA VAL A 120 1.69 -22.00 7.98
C VAL A 120 1.35 -20.91 9.00
N ARG A 121 0.11 -20.41 9.00
CA ARG A 121 -0.37 -19.38 9.92
C ARG A 121 -0.18 -19.75 11.39
N SER A 122 -0.41 -21.02 11.75
CA SER A 122 -0.26 -21.50 13.13
C SER A 122 1.18 -21.40 13.68
N ARG A 123 2.18 -21.32 12.79
CA ARG A 123 3.60 -21.18 13.14
C ARG A 123 4.17 -19.80 12.84
N PHE A 124 3.41 -18.95 12.16
CA PHE A 124 3.87 -17.66 11.65
C PHE A 124 4.34 -16.69 12.74
N ALA A 125 3.68 -16.69 13.90
CA ALA A 125 4.05 -15.84 15.04
C ALA A 125 5.33 -16.32 15.76
N ILE A 126 5.82 -17.53 15.47
CA ILE A 126 7.01 -18.10 16.10
C ILE A 126 8.25 -17.64 15.31
N PRO A 127 9.23 -16.98 15.95
CA PRO A 127 10.50 -16.65 15.29
C PRO A 127 11.14 -17.91 14.69
N GLY A 128 11.37 -17.91 13.38
CA GLY A 128 11.92 -19.07 12.67
C GLY A 128 10.94 -20.24 12.46
N GLY A 129 9.64 -20.10 12.80
CA GLY A 129 8.66 -21.19 12.78
C GLY A 129 8.26 -21.72 11.40
N LEU A 130 8.86 -21.21 10.31
CA LEU A 130 8.62 -21.69 8.94
C LEU A 130 9.67 -22.71 8.48
N CYS A 131 10.43 -23.29 9.41
CA CYS A 131 11.36 -24.37 9.11
C CYS A 131 10.64 -25.64 8.62
N SER A 132 11.32 -26.43 7.79
CA SER A 132 10.77 -27.66 7.22
C SER A 132 10.29 -28.68 8.25
N PHE A 133 10.93 -28.71 9.43
CA PHE A 133 10.54 -29.61 10.53
C PHE A 133 9.33 -29.09 11.33
N ASP A 134 9.06 -27.79 11.32
CA ASP A 134 7.90 -27.18 11.99
C ASP A 134 6.66 -27.18 11.10
N VAL A 135 6.86 -27.03 9.78
CA VAL A 135 5.80 -26.99 8.76
C VAL A 135 6.11 -27.98 7.62
N PRO A 136 6.04 -29.29 7.88
CA PRO A 136 6.36 -30.31 6.87
C PRO A 136 5.45 -30.24 5.64
N GLN A 137 4.20 -29.77 5.79
CA GLN A 137 3.29 -29.55 4.66
C GLN A 137 3.79 -28.47 3.69
N LEU A 138 4.36 -27.39 4.22
CA LEU A 138 4.98 -26.34 3.40
C LEU A 138 6.22 -26.87 2.69
N HIS A 139 7.06 -27.62 3.40
CA HIS A 139 8.24 -28.26 2.79
C HIS A 139 7.84 -29.17 1.64
N HIS A 140 6.82 -30.01 1.83
CA HIS A 140 6.31 -30.87 0.77
C HIS A 140 5.76 -30.08 -0.42
N TRP A 141 4.97 -29.02 -0.18
CA TRP A 141 4.40 -28.17 -1.23
C TRP A 141 5.49 -27.47 -2.06
N LEU A 142 6.55 -26.96 -1.40
CA LEU A 142 7.69 -26.32 -2.06
C LEU A 142 8.50 -27.26 -2.97
N ASN A 143 8.31 -28.58 -2.86
CA ASN A 143 8.95 -29.58 -3.71
C ASN A 143 7.99 -30.19 -4.76
N GLN A 144 6.76 -29.66 -4.87
CA GLN A 144 5.85 -30.02 -5.96
C GLN A 144 6.30 -29.42 -7.30
N PRO A 145 5.79 -29.95 -8.44
CA PRO A 145 6.04 -29.34 -9.75
C PRO A 145 5.65 -27.86 -9.77
N ALA A 146 6.43 -27.05 -10.49
CA ALA A 146 6.23 -25.60 -10.55
C ALA A 146 4.83 -25.23 -11.02
N GLU A 147 4.26 -26.00 -11.95
CA GLU A 147 2.90 -25.82 -12.45
C GLU A 147 1.86 -25.95 -11.34
N ARG A 148 2.05 -26.90 -10.43
CA ARG A 148 1.15 -27.09 -9.29
C ARG A 148 1.25 -25.93 -8.30
N GLN A 149 2.47 -25.48 -8.02
CA GLN A 149 2.71 -24.34 -7.14
C GLN A 149 2.07 -23.07 -7.71
N GLN A 150 2.27 -22.79 -9.00
CA GLN A 150 1.68 -21.63 -9.65
C GLN A 150 0.16 -21.70 -9.68
N GLN A 151 -0.43 -22.88 -9.91
CA GLN A 151 -1.89 -23.05 -9.84
C GLN A 151 -2.45 -22.69 -8.46
N ASP A 152 -1.83 -23.18 -7.39
CA ASP A 152 -2.26 -22.86 -6.02
C ASP A 152 -2.07 -21.36 -5.72
N LEU A 153 -0.95 -20.76 -6.12
CA LEU A 153 -0.68 -19.33 -5.97
C LEU A 153 -1.67 -18.45 -6.72
N ASP A 154 -2.00 -18.78 -7.97
CA ASP A 154 -2.95 -18.03 -8.79
C ASP A 154 -4.36 -18.09 -8.18
N ASN A 155 -4.74 -19.26 -7.66
CA ASN A 155 -5.98 -19.44 -6.92
C ASN A 155 -6.03 -18.58 -5.65
N TRP A 156 -4.91 -18.42 -4.95
CA TRP A 156 -4.87 -17.58 -3.75
C TRP A 156 -4.90 -16.09 -4.10
N VAL A 157 -4.06 -15.65 -5.04
CA VAL A 157 -3.90 -14.23 -5.40
C VAL A 157 -5.14 -13.68 -6.11
N SER A 158 -5.80 -14.47 -6.96
CA SER A 158 -7.02 -14.05 -7.66
C SER A 158 -8.13 -13.60 -6.72
N GLN A 159 -8.18 -14.13 -5.50
CA GLN A 159 -9.16 -13.74 -4.47
C GLN A 159 -8.93 -12.32 -3.92
N LEU A 160 -7.74 -11.76 -4.13
CA LEU A 160 -7.36 -10.41 -3.71
C LEU A 160 -7.30 -9.42 -4.88
N SER A 161 -7.56 -9.87 -6.11
CA SER A 161 -7.43 -9.06 -7.32
C SER A 161 -8.27 -7.79 -7.32
N LEU A 162 -9.55 -7.89 -6.92
CA LEU A 162 -10.44 -6.72 -6.84
C LEU A 162 -9.97 -5.69 -5.82
N LEU A 163 -9.42 -6.15 -4.69
CA LEU A 163 -8.82 -5.27 -3.68
C LEU A 163 -7.59 -4.58 -4.26
N GLN A 164 -6.69 -5.34 -4.89
CA GLN A 164 -5.48 -4.81 -5.50
C GLN A 164 -5.81 -3.74 -6.53
N GLU A 165 -6.75 -4.02 -7.44
CA GLU A 165 -7.14 -3.07 -8.48
C GLU A 165 -7.71 -1.77 -7.90
N GLY A 166 -8.55 -1.87 -6.86
CA GLY A 166 -9.07 -0.70 -6.16
C GLY A 166 -7.99 0.11 -5.44
N LEU A 167 -7.06 -0.56 -4.75
CA LEU A 167 -5.95 0.09 -4.05
C LEU A 167 -4.99 0.78 -5.03
N ASP A 168 -4.64 0.12 -6.13
CA ASP A 168 -3.77 0.67 -7.18
C ASP A 168 -4.38 1.96 -7.74
N LEU A 169 -5.68 1.96 -8.05
CA LEU A 169 -6.39 3.15 -8.52
C LEU A 169 -6.43 4.26 -7.47
N GLN A 170 -6.79 3.94 -6.23
CA GLN A 170 -6.88 4.91 -5.15
C GLN A 170 -5.52 5.60 -4.90
N LEU A 171 -4.45 4.80 -4.79
CA LEU A 171 -3.12 5.32 -4.53
C LEU A 171 -2.56 6.10 -5.73
N THR A 172 -2.89 5.68 -6.95
CA THR A 172 -2.56 6.46 -8.16
C THR A 172 -3.25 7.82 -8.11
N LEU A 173 -4.56 7.86 -7.86
CA LEU A 173 -5.31 9.12 -7.77
C LEU A 173 -4.79 10.06 -6.69
N TRP A 174 -4.47 9.52 -5.52
CA TRP A 174 -3.83 10.29 -4.45
C TRP A 174 -2.49 10.87 -4.87
N ARG A 175 -1.63 10.09 -5.55
CA ARG A 175 -0.29 10.54 -5.95
C ARG A 175 -0.31 11.55 -7.09
N GLU A 176 -1.26 11.43 -8.02
CA GLU A 176 -1.39 12.31 -9.19
C GLU A 176 -2.17 13.60 -8.90
N SER A 177 -3.04 13.60 -7.88
CA SER A 177 -3.87 14.77 -7.53
C SER A 177 -3.15 15.85 -6.72
N CYS A 178 -1.92 15.59 -6.27
CA CYS A 178 -1.16 16.50 -5.42
C CYS A 178 0.05 17.11 -6.14
N GLN A 179 0.33 18.38 -5.86
CA GLN A 179 1.54 19.06 -6.33
C GLN A 179 2.53 19.23 -5.19
N PHE A 180 3.79 18.97 -5.49
CA PHE A 180 4.89 19.25 -4.58
C PHE A 180 5.16 20.75 -4.54
N VAL A 181 5.18 21.31 -3.33
CA VAL A 181 5.46 22.72 -3.08
C VAL A 181 6.77 22.84 -2.32
N PRO A 182 7.71 23.71 -2.73
CA PRO A 182 8.93 23.96 -1.98
C PRO A 182 8.65 24.43 -0.55
N GLN A 183 9.35 23.83 0.41
CA GLN A 183 9.28 24.12 1.83
C GLN A 183 10.69 24.18 2.42
N LYS A 184 10.78 24.78 3.60
CA LYS A 184 12.03 24.88 4.36
C LYS A 184 11.83 24.49 5.80
N ALA A 185 12.59 23.49 6.24
CA ALA A 185 12.68 23.13 7.64
C ALA A 185 13.81 23.90 8.31
N ASN A 186 13.51 24.61 9.39
CA ASN A 186 14.49 25.38 10.13
C ASN A 186 15.13 24.48 11.20
N ALA A 187 16.46 24.38 11.19
CA ALA A 187 17.21 23.47 12.08
C ALA A 187 16.63 22.02 12.09
N GLY A 188 16.33 21.49 10.91
CA GLY A 188 15.76 20.15 10.74
C GLY A 188 14.32 19.97 11.24
N PHE A 189 13.59 21.05 11.56
CA PHE A 189 12.22 20.97 12.06
C PHE A 189 11.23 21.73 11.17
N PHE A 190 10.07 21.11 10.94
CA PHE A 190 8.93 21.70 10.22
C PHE A 190 7.62 21.25 10.88
N GLN A 191 6.61 22.11 10.86
CA GLN A 191 5.26 21.78 11.33
C GLN A 191 4.22 22.47 10.45
N ASP A 192 3.08 21.81 10.23
CA ASP A 192 1.97 22.37 9.47
C ASP A 192 0.63 21.70 9.84
N SER A 193 -0.48 22.32 9.43
CA SER A 193 -1.83 21.79 9.58
C SER A 193 -2.03 20.51 8.77
N ALA A 194 -2.74 19.54 9.35
CA ALA A 194 -3.17 18.31 8.68
C ALA A 194 -4.65 18.36 8.25
N GLU A 195 -5.26 19.55 8.27
CA GLU A 195 -6.69 19.70 7.99
C GLU A 195 -7.05 19.12 6.61
N GLN A 196 -8.00 18.19 6.62
CA GLN A 196 -8.45 17.43 5.44
C GLN A 196 -7.32 16.69 4.70
N THR A 197 -6.22 16.36 5.38
CA THR A 197 -5.08 15.67 4.76
C THR A 197 -5.02 14.21 5.25
N ASP A 198 -5.16 13.28 4.31
CA ASP A 198 -5.07 11.84 4.54
C ASP A 198 -3.61 11.36 4.59
N MET A 199 -2.76 11.95 3.74
CA MET A 199 -1.35 11.59 3.58
C MET A 199 -0.51 12.80 3.22
N ILE A 200 0.74 12.83 3.69
CA ILE A 200 1.74 13.77 3.17
C ILE A 200 2.79 13.01 2.36
N ARG A 201 3.32 13.67 1.33
CA ARG A 201 4.45 13.21 0.55
C ARG A 201 5.56 14.23 0.63
N LEU A 202 6.77 13.80 0.97
CA LEU A 202 7.96 14.62 1.04
C LEU A 202 8.90 14.22 -0.08
N ARG A 203 9.50 15.19 -0.77
CA ARG A 203 10.59 14.96 -1.73
C ARG A 203 11.87 15.62 -1.24
N LEU A 204 12.95 14.84 -1.20
CA LEU A 204 14.28 15.27 -0.79
C LEU A 204 15.32 14.90 -1.86
N PRO A 205 16.36 15.73 -2.08
CA PRO A 205 17.55 15.29 -2.80
C PRO A 205 18.15 14.02 -2.19
N ALA A 206 18.48 13.03 -3.01
CA ALA A 206 18.92 11.72 -2.53
C ALA A 206 20.31 11.74 -1.88
N GLU A 207 21.11 12.75 -2.18
CA GLU A 207 22.44 12.99 -1.63
C GLU A 207 22.42 13.58 -0.21
N LEU A 208 21.27 14.09 0.26
CA LEU A 208 21.18 14.62 1.62
C LEU A 208 21.22 13.45 2.63
N PRO A 209 22.16 13.44 3.59
CA PRO A 209 22.29 12.37 4.58
C PRO A 209 21.29 12.57 5.72
N VAL A 210 20.01 12.73 5.41
CA VAL A 210 18.93 12.89 6.38
C VAL A 210 17.71 12.08 5.99
N TYR A 211 16.88 11.70 6.96
CA TYR A 211 15.58 11.09 6.72
C TYR A 211 14.50 11.76 7.57
N PRO A 212 13.26 11.89 7.07
CA PRO A 212 12.18 12.50 7.81
C PRO A 212 11.60 11.51 8.83
N VAL A 213 11.47 11.97 10.07
CA VAL A 213 10.64 11.34 11.10
C VAL A 213 9.40 12.21 11.27
N VAL A 214 8.26 11.68 10.83
CA VAL A 214 6.99 12.38 10.88
C VAL A 214 6.20 11.91 12.10
N SER A 215 5.63 12.86 12.84
CA SER A 215 4.61 12.58 13.86
C SER A 215 3.43 13.51 13.66
N GLY A 216 2.21 12.99 13.78
CA GLY A 216 1.03 13.79 13.50
C GLY A 216 -0.27 13.02 13.62
N ASN A 217 -1.36 13.76 13.54
CA ASN A 217 -2.72 13.26 13.49
C ASN A 217 -3.53 14.09 12.48
N LYS A 218 -4.85 13.88 12.43
CA LYS A 218 -5.77 14.58 11.51
C LYS A 218 -5.84 16.12 11.65
N TYR A 219 -5.20 16.71 12.66
CA TYR A 219 -5.21 18.16 12.89
C TYR A 219 -3.88 18.84 12.58
N ARG A 220 -2.76 18.19 12.89
CA ARG A 220 -1.41 18.74 12.70
C ARG A 220 -0.41 17.61 12.50
N PHE A 221 0.66 17.89 11.76
CA PHE A 221 1.85 17.06 11.72
C PHE A 221 3.12 17.88 11.95
N THR A 222 4.17 17.17 12.32
CA THR A 222 5.53 17.67 12.51
C THR A 222 6.48 16.75 11.76
N ILE A 223 7.51 17.34 11.16
CA ILE A 223 8.57 16.65 10.46
C ILE A 223 9.87 17.01 11.15
N ARG A 224 10.58 16.01 11.65
CA ARG A 224 11.93 16.15 12.17
C ARG A 224 12.89 15.39 11.26
N PHE A 225 13.81 16.11 10.64
CA PHE A 225 14.87 15.52 9.83
C PHE A 225 15.96 15.00 10.77
N MET A 226 16.22 13.69 10.70
CA MET A 226 17.24 13.01 11.48
C MET A 226 18.46 12.77 10.59
N PRO A 227 19.68 13.07 11.08
CA PRO A 227 20.88 12.84 10.30
C PRO A 227 21.22 11.35 10.23
N VAL A 228 21.80 10.95 9.11
CA VAL A 228 22.44 9.65 8.94
C VAL A 228 23.88 9.76 9.44
N GLY A 229 24.19 9.11 10.56
CA GLY A 229 25.50 9.23 11.20
C GLY A 229 25.64 10.52 12.02
N ASN A 230 26.84 11.11 12.02
CA ASN A 230 27.18 12.25 12.87
C ASN A 230 27.04 13.61 12.17
N THR A 231 26.23 13.72 11.13
CA THR A 231 26.05 14.98 10.39
C THR A 231 25.19 15.95 11.19
N GLU A 232 25.60 17.22 11.27
CA GLU A 232 24.76 18.26 11.87
C GLU A 232 23.56 18.56 10.95
N THR A 233 22.37 18.67 11.55
CA THR A 233 21.16 19.01 10.79
C THR A 233 20.96 20.51 10.77
N GLY A 234 21.30 21.12 9.63
CA GLY A 234 21.06 22.53 9.36
C GLY A 234 19.63 22.82 8.90
N ASN A 235 19.47 23.90 8.15
CA ASN A 235 18.22 24.14 7.43
C ASN A 235 18.12 23.17 6.25
N ILE A 236 16.94 22.61 6.03
CA ILE A 236 16.68 21.63 4.97
C ILE A 236 15.63 22.20 4.03
N ASP A 237 16.01 22.37 2.77
CA ASP A 237 15.06 22.65 1.70
C ASP A 237 14.50 21.32 1.18
N PHE A 238 13.18 21.23 1.05
CA PHE A 238 12.48 20.02 0.63
C PHE A 238 11.19 20.39 -0.12
N GLU A 239 10.52 19.43 -0.73
CA GLU A 239 9.17 19.67 -1.28
C GLU A 239 8.13 18.85 -0.52
N LEU A 240 6.95 19.41 -0.35
CA LEU A 240 5.84 18.82 0.38
C LEU A 240 4.57 18.82 -0.47
N ALA A 241 3.86 17.70 -0.49
CA ALA A 241 2.53 17.59 -1.07
C ALA A 241 1.55 17.02 -0.04
N ASN A 242 0.40 17.68 0.14
CA ASN A 242 -0.68 17.24 1.01
C ASN A 242 -1.77 16.57 0.17
N ILE A 243 -2.11 15.34 0.51
CA ILE A 243 -3.14 14.55 -0.18
C ILE A 243 -4.41 14.57 0.65
N LYS A 244 -5.51 14.95 0.00
CA LYS A 244 -6.84 15.14 0.59
C LYS A 244 -7.86 14.13 0.07
#